data_AF-A0A7S2L8L4-F1
#
_entry.id   AF-A0A7S2L8L4-F1
#
_cell.length_a   1.000
_cell.length_b   1.000
_cell.length_c   1.000
_cell.angle_alpha   90.00
_cell.angle_beta   90.00
_cell.angle_gamma   90.00
#
_symmetry.space_group_name_H-M   'P 1'
#
loop_
_entity.id
_entity.type
_entity.pdbx_description
1 polymer ?
#
loop_
_entity_poly.entity_id
_entity_poly.type
_entity_poly.pdbx_seq_one_letter_code
_entity_poly.pdbx_strand_id
1 'polypeptide(L)'
;LVADGIEIPLPPDSQGIIFLNIDSYSGGVPMWSNGLRPRRKARSNSEGHILNGSKSFPRNDSIDDLADYEVPKELSFEEKVAKLTACDKQSSCQDGLLDVVSVRGAFHLGQIRVGLGNADLLCQCREATITLKKNFAVQIDGEPWRQTQSTLSIRRKPDRATMLHRSVADNGGVESEVTKLLNWANEKEVIDRNQYAEIMGEFSRRAEFKKVKKQQDKTW
;
A
#
# COMPACT_ATOMS: atom_id res chain seq x y z
N LEU A 1 18.92 -1.89 2.30
CA LEU A 1 17.91 -2.36 1.33
C LEU A 1 17.71 -1.22 0.35
N VAL A 2 17.56 -1.45 -0.95
CA VAL A 2 17.20 -0.36 -1.88
C VAL A 2 15.79 -0.60 -2.38
N ALA A 3 14.89 0.36 -2.23
CA ALA A 3 13.49 0.29 -2.65
C ALA A 3 13.18 1.49 -3.56
N ASP A 4 12.64 1.23 -4.76
CA ASP A 4 12.37 2.22 -5.80
C ASP A 4 13.54 3.21 -6.03
N GLY A 5 14.77 2.68 -6.00
CA GLY A 5 16.02 3.44 -6.21
C GLY A 5 16.56 4.16 -4.97
N ILE A 6 15.91 4.02 -3.81
CA ILE A 6 16.27 4.73 -2.58
C ILE A 6 16.73 3.74 -1.51
N GLU A 7 17.85 4.05 -0.86
CA GLU A 7 18.34 3.22 0.23
C GLU A 7 17.47 3.38 1.48
N ILE A 8 16.86 2.27 1.89
CA ILE A 8 16.06 2.15 3.10
C ILE A 8 16.92 1.54 4.20
N PRO A 9 17.16 2.27 5.32
CA PRO A 9 17.89 1.74 6.46
C PRO A 9 17.06 0.66 7.15
N LEU A 10 17.74 -0.40 7.59
CA LEU A 10 17.10 -1.46 8.37
C LEU A 10 17.27 -1.15 9.86
N PRO A 11 16.22 -1.37 10.69
CA PRO A 11 16.36 -1.34 12.15
C PRO A 11 17.54 -2.22 12.62
N PRO A 12 18.32 -1.81 13.63
CA PRO A 12 19.53 -2.52 14.04
C PRO A 12 19.26 -3.93 14.58
N ASP A 13 18.06 -4.19 15.06
CA ASP A 13 17.56 -5.46 15.58
C ASP A 13 16.86 -6.33 14.52
N SER A 14 16.89 -5.90 13.24
CA SER A 14 16.32 -6.65 12.12
C SER A 14 17.06 -7.98 11.91
N GLN A 15 16.34 -9.09 11.96
CA GLN A 15 16.86 -10.42 11.65
C GLN A 15 16.24 -11.03 10.38
N GLY A 16 15.13 -10.46 9.89
CA GLY A 16 14.47 -10.86 8.67
C GLY A 16 13.76 -9.69 8.00
N ILE A 17 13.63 -9.77 6.68
CA ILE A 17 12.82 -8.85 5.87
C ILE A 17 11.79 -9.70 5.14
N ILE A 18 10.55 -9.22 5.09
CA ILE A 18 9.45 -9.91 4.42
C ILE A 18 8.82 -8.94 3.42
N PHE A 19 8.60 -9.41 2.20
CA PHE A 19 7.92 -8.70 1.13
C PHE A 19 6.53 -9.32 0.99
N LEU A 20 5.50 -8.50 1.10
CA LEU A 20 4.12 -8.95 1.10
C LEU A 20 3.31 -8.13 0.12
N ASN A 21 2.36 -8.77 -0.55
CA ASN A 21 1.38 -8.09 -1.42
C ASN A 21 0.12 -7.70 -0.64
N ILE A 22 -0.04 -8.19 0.59
CA ILE A 22 -1.10 -7.87 1.54
C ILE A 22 -0.58 -7.94 2.96
N ASP A 23 -1.19 -7.20 3.88
CA ASP A 23 -0.93 -7.32 5.31
C ASP A 23 -1.56 -8.60 5.90
N SER A 24 -0.96 -9.73 5.59
CA SER A 24 -1.43 -11.02 6.09
C SER A 24 -0.31 -12.05 6.18
N TYR A 25 -0.24 -12.73 7.33
CA TYR A 25 0.73 -13.74 7.67
C TYR A 25 0.09 -14.92 8.42
N SER A 26 0.67 -16.11 8.24
CA SER A 26 0.29 -17.35 8.96
C SER A 26 -1.20 -17.71 8.88
N GLY A 27 -1.89 -17.39 7.79
CA GLY A 27 -3.32 -17.66 7.65
C GLY A 27 -4.19 -16.57 8.25
N GLY A 28 -3.95 -15.32 7.86
CA GLY A 28 -4.87 -14.22 8.11
C GLY A 28 -4.45 -13.21 9.17
N VAL A 29 -3.34 -13.43 9.89
CA VAL A 29 -2.91 -12.50 10.94
C VAL A 29 -2.22 -11.29 10.31
N PRO A 30 -2.69 -10.06 10.55
CA PRO A 30 -1.99 -8.87 10.08
C PRO A 30 -0.65 -8.72 10.83
N MET A 31 0.37 -8.35 10.07
CA MET A 31 1.74 -8.20 10.53
C MET A 31 2.01 -6.81 11.09
N TRP A 32 1.36 -5.74 10.59
CA TRP A 32 1.60 -4.37 11.07
C TRP A 32 0.33 -3.53 11.29
N SER A 33 -0.81 -3.86 10.68
CA SER A 33 -2.03 -3.04 10.78
C SER A 33 -2.92 -3.30 11.99
N ASN A 34 -2.48 -4.09 12.98
CA ASN A 34 -3.20 -4.27 14.25
C ASN A 34 -3.29 -2.93 15.03
N GLY A 35 -4.28 -2.11 14.69
CA GLY A 35 -4.64 -0.87 15.38
C GLY A 35 -4.06 0.44 14.82
N LEU A 36 -3.24 0.42 13.75
CA LEU A 36 -2.73 1.65 13.16
C LEU A 36 -3.72 2.22 12.14
N ARG A 37 -4.51 3.21 12.58
CA ARG A 37 -5.07 4.22 11.67
C ARG A 37 -3.89 4.91 10.97
N PRO A 38 -4.00 5.29 9.69
CA PRO A 38 -3.05 6.21 9.08
C PRO A 38 -2.91 7.40 10.02
N ARG A 39 -1.68 7.74 10.41
CA ARG A 39 -1.40 8.89 11.28
C ARG A 39 -1.94 10.13 10.57
N ARG A 40 -3.15 10.57 10.95
CA ARG A 40 -3.68 11.87 10.54
C ARG A 40 -2.61 12.89 10.92
N LYS A 41 -2.09 13.64 9.94
CA LYS A 41 -1.29 14.84 10.22
C LYS A 41 -2.04 15.61 11.30
N ALA A 42 -1.42 15.77 12.47
CA ALA A 42 -1.93 16.67 13.48
C ALA A 42 -2.05 18.03 12.78
N ARG A 43 -3.29 18.48 12.56
CA ARG A 43 -3.53 19.90 12.28
C ARG A 43 -2.97 20.61 13.50
N SER A 44 -1.85 21.31 13.33
CA SER A 44 -1.41 22.27 14.33
C SER A 44 -2.53 23.28 14.49
N ASN A 45 -3.15 23.29 15.67
CA ASN A 45 -4.03 24.35 16.09
C ASN A 45 -3.19 25.62 16.20
N SER A 46 -3.29 26.51 15.21
CA SER A 46 -3.16 27.95 15.48
C SER A 46 -4.56 28.48 15.75
N GLU A 47 -4.77 28.94 16.97
CA GLU A 47 -6.02 29.54 17.43
C GLU A 47 -6.32 30.85 16.68
N GLY A 48 -7.57 30.96 16.22
CA GLY A 48 -8.43 32.15 16.36
C GLY A 48 -8.01 33.48 15.72
N HIS A 49 -8.68 33.83 14.62
CA HIS A 49 -9.31 35.16 14.55
C HIS A 49 -10.60 35.11 13.70
N ILE A 50 -11.73 35.33 14.35
CA ILE A 50 -13.04 35.53 13.73
C ILE A 50 -13.09 36.96 13.19
N LEU A 51 -13.42 37.14 11.91
CA LEU A 51 -14.10 38.34 11.42
C LEU A 51 -15.12 37.97 10.32
N ASN A 52 -16.33 38.50 10.50
CA ASN A 52 -17.47 38.47 9.60
C ASN A 52 -17.14 39.08 8.22
N GLY A 53 -17.80 38.58 7.17
CA GLY A 53 -17.91 39.31 5.91
C GLY A 53 -18.35 38.42 4.74
N SER A 54 -19.60 38.57 4.33
CA SER A 54 -20.08 38.16 3.01
C SER A 54 -19.14 38.72 1.92
N LYS A 55 -18.63 37.86 1.03
CA LYS A 55 -18.16 38.27 -0.30
C LYS A 55 -18.03 37.07 -1.24
N SER A 56 -18.59 37.28 -2.42
CA SER A 56 -18.54 36.51 -3.65
C SER A 56 -17.22 35.80 -3.94
N PHE A 57 -17.30 34.62 -4.55
CA PHE A 57 -16.20 33.97 -5.26
C PHE A 57 -15.54 34.97 -6.24
N PRO A 58 -14.24 35.32 -6.09
CA PRO A 58 -13.55 36.06 -7.13
C PRO A 58 -13.22 35.09 -8.28
N ARG A 59 -13.76 35.39 -9.46
CA ARG A 59 -13.22 34.88 -10.73
C ARG A 59 -11.94 35.67 -11.00
N ASN A 60 -10.79 35.02 -10.92
CA ASN A 60 -9.54 35.59 -11.42
C ASN A 60 -9.35 35.11 -12.86
N ASP A 61 -9.82 35.93 -13.80
CA ASP A 61 -9.40 35.90 -15.20
C ASP A 61 -8.26 36.93 -15.37
N SER A 62 -7.03 36.53 -15.05
CA SER A 62 -5.83 37.33 -15.35
C SER A 62 -4.66 36.41 -15.66
N ILE A 63 -4.09 36.57 -16.86
CA ILE A 63 -3.12 35.67 -17.51
C ILE A 63 -1.65 36.00 -17.15
N ASP A 64 -1.42 36.88 -16.18
CA ASP A 64 -0.09 37.46 -15.91
C ASP A 64 0.69 36.82 -14.74
N ASP A 65 0.20 35.74 -14.12
CA ASP A 65 0.91 35.03 -13.02
C ASP A 65 1.77 33.82 -13.49
N LEU A 66 2.18 33.81 -14.77
CA LEU A 66 2.96 32.71 -15.38
C LEU A 66 4.49 32.80 -15.16
N ALA A 67 4.99 33.76 -14.36
CA ALA A 67 6.42 33.96 -14.15
C ALA A 67 7.02 33.22 -12.93
N ASP A 68 6.19 32.66 -12.04
CA ASP A 68 6.66 31.93 -10.85
C ASP A 68 6.51 30.41 -11.02
N TYR A 69 6.88 29.87 -12.19
CA TYR A 69 7.08 28.44 -12.36
C TYR A 69 8.39 28.04 -11.67
N GLU A 70 8.36 27.99 -10.34
CA GLU A 70 9.43 27.40 -9.55
C GLU A 70 9.65 25.97 -10.05
N VAL A 71 10.81 25.73 -10.67
CA VAL A 71 11.30 24.40 -11.02
C VAL A 71 11.10 23.52 -9.79
N PRO A 72 10.40 22.37 -9.88
CA PRO A 72 10.21 21.50 -8.72
C PRO A 72 11.56 21.22 -8.07
N LYS A 73 11.77 21.74 -6.85
CA LYS A 73 13.00 21.46 -6.11
C LYS A 73 13.16 19.95 -6.02
N GLU A 74 14.30 19.45 -6.50
CA GLU A 74 14.66 18.06 -6.25
C GLU A 74 14.64 17.83 -4.74
N LEU A 75 13.74 16.97 -4.30
CA LEU A 75 13.59 16.62 -2.88
C LEU A 75 14.92 16.11 -2.34
N SER A 76 15.26 16.51 -1.11
CA SER A 76 16.45 15.99 -0.46
C SER A 76 16.36 14.46 -0.31
N PHE A 77 17.49 13.78 -0.16
CA PHE A 77 17.52 12.34 0.03
C PHE A 77 16.64 11.92 1.22
N GLU A 78 16.71 12.65 2.32
CA GLU A 78 15.91 12.44 3.53
C GLU A 78 14.42 12.62 3.27
N GLU A 79 14.02 13.61 2.47
CA GLU A 79 12.61 13.82 2.10
C GLU A 79 12.09 12.72 1.18
N LYS A 80 12.93 12.22 0.27
CA LYS A 80 12.58 11.09 -0.61
C LYS A 80 12.44 9.79 0.19
N VAL A 81 13.37 9.53 1.11
CA VAL A 81 13.29 8.41 2.07
C VAL A 81 12.03 8.55 2.93
N ALA A 82 11.77 9.73 3.50
CA ALA A 82 10.59 9.97 4.31
C ALA A 82 9.29 9.76 3.53
N LYS A 83 9.24 10.12 2.24
CA LYS A 83 8.07 9.87 1.37
C LYS A 83 7.87 8.39 1.03
N LEU A 84 8.94 7.63 0.81
CA LEU A 84 8.83 6.18 0.58
C LEU A 84 8.49 5.41 1.86
N THR A 85 9.05 5.83 2.99
CA THR A 85 8.84 5.26 4.31
C THR A 85 7.50 5.69 4.91
N ALA A 86 6.94 6.82 4.46
CA ALA A 86 5.56 7.21 4.73
C ALA A 86 4.64 6.25 3.96
N CYS A 87 4.36 5.10 4.57
CA CYS A 87 3.45 4.09 4.07
C CYS A 87 2.01 4.62 4.18
N ASP A 88 1.69 5.58 3.31
CA ASP A 88 0.49 6.41 3.36
C ASP A 88 -0.76 5.65 2.92
N LYS A 89 -0.59 4.50 2.24
CA LYS A 89 -1.69 3.71 1.70
C LYS A 89 -1.90 2.44 2.52
N GLN A 90 -3.18 2.11 2.70
CA GLN A 90 -3.56 0.80 3.21
C GLN A 90 -3.04 -0.29 2.26
N SER A 91 -2.42 -1.31 2.82
CA SER A 91 -2.00 -2.52 2.10
C SER A 91 -3.12 -3.09 1.24
N SER A 92 -2.80 -3.42 -0.01
CA SER A 92 -3.75 -3.96 -0.99
C SER A 92 -3.01 -4.74 -2.06
N CYS A 93 -3.51 -5.92 -2.46
CA CYS A 93 -2.92 -6.66 -3.58
C CYS A 93 -3.21 -6.04 -4.96
N GLN A 94 -4.08 -5.02 -5.01
CA GLN A 94 -4.54 -4.35 -6.24
C GLN A 94 -3.84 -3.01 -6.51
N ASP A 95 -3.02 -2.49 -5.60
CA ASP A 95 -2.36 -1.18 -5.79
C ASP A 95 -1.05 -1.26 -6.59
N GLY A 96 -0.59 -2.48 -6.87
CA GLY A 96 0.64 -2.73 -7.61
C GLY A 96 1.90 -2.41 -6.80
N LEU A 97 1.82 -2.41 -5.47
CA LEU A 97 2.93 -2.22 -4.55
C LEU A 97 3.23 -3.53 -3.78
N LEU A 98 4.40 -3.57 -3.18
CA LEU A 98 4.81 -4.56 -2.18
C LEU A 98 5.04 -3.82 -0.86
N ASP A 99 4.48 -4.36 0.21
CA ASP A 99 4.76 -3.95 1.57
C ASP A 99 6.05 -4.63 2.04
N VAL A 100 7.00 -3.83 2.51
CA VAL A 100 8.28 -4.33 3.01
C VAL A 100 8.34 -4.15 4.51
N VAL A 101 8.47 -5.25 5.24
CA VAL A 101 8.50 -5.24 6.71
C VAL A 101 9.78 -5.87 7.26
N SER A 102 10.24 -5.35 8.40
CA SER A 102 11.31 -5.95 9.18
C SER A 102 10.77 -6.73 10.38
N VAL A 103 11.45 -7.83 10.71
CA VAL A 103 11.18 -8.65 11.89
C VAL A 103 12.45 -9.01 12.64
N ARG A 104 12.35 -9.10 13.97
CA ARG A 104 13.46 -9.40 14.89
C ARG A 104 13.77 -10.88 15.06
N GLY A 105 13.08 -11.79 14.36
CA GLY A 105 13.29 -13.24 14.44
C GLY A 105 12.03 -14.04 14.78
N ALA A 106 12.19 -15.34 15.02
CA ALA A 106 11.08 -16.28 15.20
C ALA A 106 10.19 -15.97 16.42
N PHE A 107 10.78 -15.53 17.54
CA PHE A 107 10.01 -15.14 18.73
C PHE A 107 9.10 -13.94 18.44
N HIS A 108 9.61 -12.93 17.72
CA HIS A 108 8.82 -11.77 17.30
C HIS A 108 7.66 -12.17 16.38
N LEU A 109 7.90 -13.08 15.43
CA LEU A 109 6.84 -13.64 14.59
C LEU A 109 5.79 -14.41 15.42
N GLY A 110 6.21 -15.10 16.49
CA GLY A 110 5.31 -15.72 17.45
C GLY A 110 4.44 -14.72 18.20
N GLN A 111 5.02 -13.59 18.65
CA GLN A 111 4.28 -12.51 19.29
C GLN A 111 3.25 -11.87 18.34
N ILE A 112 3.64 -11.61 17.08
CA ILE A 112 2.72 -11.10 16.05
C ILE A 112 1.55 -12.06 15.84
N ARG A 113 1.84 -13.37 15.76
CA ARG A 113 0.82 -14.42 15.60
C ARG A 113 -0.24 -14.39 16.70
N VAL A 114 0.15 -14.10 17.93
CA VAL A 114 -0.77 -14.03 19.08
C VAL A 114 -1.27 -12.61 19.39
N GLY A 115 -0.96 -11.63 18.53
CA GLY A 115 -1.41 -10.24 18.70
C GLY A 115 -0.66 -9.43 19.77
N LEU A 116 0.52 -9.88 20.18
CA LEU A 116 1.37 -9.22 21.18
C LEU A 116 2.53 -8.40 20.57
N GLY A 117 2.60 -8.30 19.25
CA GLY A 117 3.65 -7.57 18.55
C GLY A 117 3.23 -7.17 17.13
N ASN A 118 4.02 -6.27 16.53
CA ASN A 118 3.86 -5.82 15.15
C ASN A 118 5.24 -5.81 14.47
N ALA A 119 5.26 -6.20 13.20
CA ALA A 119 6.40 -5.98 12.34
C ALA A 119 6.61 -4.49 12.07
N ASP A 120 7.85 -4.11 11.81
CA ASP A 120 8.18 -2.72 11.46
C ASP A 120 7.98 -2.54 9.96
N LEU A 121 6.92 -1.82 9.56
CA LEU A 121 6.69 -1.48 8.16
C LEU A 121 7.72 -0.43 7.70
N LEU A 122 8.57 -0.83 6.76
CA LEU A 122 9.70 -0.02 6.29
C LEU A 122 9.30 0.90 5.14
N CYS A 123 8.60 0.38 4.14
CA CYS A 123 8.17 1.12 2.96
C CYS A 123 7.15 0.33 2.15
N GLN A 124 6.51 1.00 1.19
CA GLN A 124 5.78 0.37 0.09
C GLN A 124 6.50 0.69 -1.22
N CYS A 125 6.80 -0.31 -2.03
CA CYS A 125 7.60 -0.12 -3.25
C CYS A 125 7.16 -1.03 -4.41
N ARG A 126 7.56 -0.70 -5.64
CA ARG A 126 7.36 -1.56 -6.83
C ARG A 126 8.56 -2.45 -7.09
N GLU A 127 9.75 -1.96 -6.80
CA GLU A 127 11.01 -2.66 -7.01
C GLU A 127 11.91 -2.55 -5.79
N ALA A 128 12.55 -3.65 -5.43
CA ALA A 128 13.50 -3.72 -4.34
C ALA A 128 14.73 -4.51 -4.73
N THR A 129 15.89 -4.03 -4.28
CA THR A 129 17.19 -4.70 -4.43
C THR A 129 17.76 -4.99 -3.05
N ILE A 130 18.08 -6.27 -2.81
CA ILE A 130 18.63 -6.76 -1.55
C ILE A 130 20.03 -7.30 -1.80
N THR A 131 21.03 -6.69 -1.19
CA THR A 131 22.40 -7.23 -1.20
C THR A 131 22.61 -8.10 0.05
N LEU A 132 22.72 -9.41 -0.16
CA LEU A 132 23.04 -10.37 0.88
C LEU A 132 24.56 -10.43 1.04
N LYS A 133 25.07 -10.10 2.23
CA LYS A 133 26.52 -10.13 2.55
C LYS A 133 27.01 -11.49 3.06
N LYS A 134 26.10 -12.43 3.28
CA LYS A 134 26.36 -13.79 3.78
C LYS A 134 25.25 -14.72 3.28
N ASN A 135 25.36 -16.01 3.60
CA ASN A 135 24.32 -16.96 3.27
C ASN A 135 23.07 -16.72 4.14
N PHE A 136 21.90 -16.67 3.50
CA PHE A 136 20.61 -16.47 4.15
C PHE A 136 19.65 -17.62 3.81
N ALA A 137 18.75 -17.92 4.75
CA ALA A 137 17.57 -18.71 4.45
C ALA A 137 16.55 -17.80 3.75
N VAL A 138 16.04 -18.24 2.61
CA VAL A 138 15.02 -17.52 1.84
C VAL A 138 13.85 -18.47 1.59
N GLN A 139 12.64 -17.91 1.53
CA GLN A 139 11.43 -18.64 1.18
C GLN A 139 10.58 -17.75 0.28
N ILE A 140 10.01 -18.34 -0.78
CA ILE A 140 9.01 -17.70 -1.64
C ILE A 140 7.85 -18.66 -1.77
N ASP A 141 6.62 -18.20 -1.50
CA ASP A 141 5.36 -18.95 -1.71
C ASP A 141 5.34 -20.39 -1.17
N GLY A 142 6.12 -20.69 -0.13
CA GLY A 142 6.20 -22.02 0.49
C GLY A 142 7.45 -22.82 0.18
N GLU A 143 8.28 -22.37 -0.78
CA GLU A 143 9.50 -23.06 -1.21
C GLU A 143 10.74 -22.44 -0.55
N PRO A 144 11.38 -23.13 0.42
CA PRO A 144 12.57 -22.63 1.10
C PRO A 144 13.87 -23.06 0.41
N TRP A 145 14.89 -22.20 0.47
CA TRP A 145 16.25 -22.55 0.07
C TRP A 145 17.32 -21.74 0.82
N ARG A 146 18.59 -22.18 0.71
CA ARG A 146 19.77 -21.45 1.21
C ARG A 146 20.33 -20.58 0.09
N GLN A 147 20.10 -19.27 0.15
CA GLN A 147 20.69 -18.32 -0.78
C GLN A 147 22.12 -18.00 -0.36
N THR A 148 23.07 -18.12 -1.29
CA THR A 148 24.45 -17.67 -1.07
C THR A 148 24.56 -16.15 -1.14
N GLN A 149 25.71 -15.60 -0.73
CA GLN A 149 26.00 -14.18 -0.91
C GLN A 149 25.72 -13.73 -2.36
N SER A 150 24.79 -12.80 -2.53
CA SER A 150 24.26 -12.40 -3.84
C SER A 150 23.42 -11.13 -3.73
N THR A 151 23.06 -10.55 -4.87
CA THR A 151 22.09 -9.45 -4.95
C THR A 151 20.79 -9.98 -5.54
N LEU A 152 19.70 -9.86 -4.78
CA LEU A 152 18.35 -10.23 -5.20
C LEU A 152 17.61 -8.99 -5.71
N SER A 153 17.03 -9.08 -6.90
CA SER A 153 16.10 -8.08 -7.44
C SER A 153 14.69 -8.63 -7.34
N ILE A 154 13.82 -7.89 -6.65
CA ILE A 154 12.41 -8.20 -6.43
C ILE A 154 11.62 -7.12 -7.15
N ARG A 155 10.75 -7.51 -8.06
CA ARG A 155 9.93 -6.57 -8.83
C ARG A 155 8.47 -7.03 -8.83
N ARG A 156 7.57 -6.13 -8.47
CA ARG A 156 6.14 -6.34 -8.64
C ARG A 156 5.83 -6.39 -10.13
N LYS A 157 5.33 -7.53 -10.61
CA LYS A 157 4.88 -7.66 -11.99
C LYS A 157 3.74 -6.67 -12.26
N PRO A 158 3.71 -6.00 -13.42
CA PRO A 158 2.60 -5.12 -13.79
C PRO A 158 1.31 -5.92 -13.99
N ASP A 159 1.45 -7.14 -14.52
CA ASP A 159 0.34 -8.05 -14.74
C ASP A 159 -0.09 -8.71 -13.42
N ARG A 160 -1.41 -8.78 -13.23
CA ARG A 160 -2.04 -9.48 -12.11
C ARG A 160 -2.64 -10.79 -12.62
N ALA A 161 -2.59 -11.82 -11.79
CA ALA A 161 -3.39 -13.00 -12.02
C ALA A 161 -4.87 -12.66 -11.72
N THR A 162 -5.77 -12.98 -12.65
CA THR A 162 -7.20 -12.95 -12.40
C THR A 162 -7.55 -14.17 -11.54
N MET A 163 -7.83 -13.93 -10.27
CA MET A 163 -8.21 -14.99 -9.33
C MET A 163 -9.73 -14.99 -9.12
N LEU A 164 -10.30 -16.18 -8.96
CA LEU A 164 -11.70 -16.31 -8.54
C LEU A 164 -11.83 -15.84 -7.10
N HIS A 165 -12.67 -14.83 -6.90
CA HIS A 165 -13.02 -14.36 -5.57
C HIS A 165 -14.31 -15.04 -5.11
N ARG A 166 -14.39 -15.41 -3.83
CA ARG A 166 -15.65 -15.88 -3.24
C ARG A 166 -16.67 -14.73 -3.31
N SER A 167 -17.78 -14.95 -4.00
CA SER A 167 -18.93 -14.05 -3.92
C SER A 167 -19.46 -14.08 -2.49
N VAL A 168 -19.53 -12.91 -1.84
CA VAL A 168 -19.94 -12.83 -0.42
C VAL A 168 -21.47 -12.98 -0.25
N ALA A 169 -22.20 -13.25 -1.33
CA ALA A 169 -23.63 -13.54 -1.27
C ALA A 169 -24.02 -14.54 -2.36
N ASP A 170 -24.79 -15.54 -1.96
CA ASP A 170 -25.60 -16.40 -2.86
C ASP A 170 -26.69 -15.61 -3.60
N ASN A 171 -26.83 -14.32 -3.32
CA ASN A 171 -27.74 -13.41 -4.02
C ASN A 171 -26.88 -12.38 -4.75
N GLY A 172 -26.83 -12.43 -6.08
CA GLY A 172 -26.06 -11.52 -6.94
C GLY A 172 -26.21 -10.04 -6.57
N GLY A 173 -25.38 -9.59 -5.62
CA GLY A 173 -25.42 -8.23 -5.09
C GLY A 173 -24.88 -7.22 -6.07
N VAL A 174 -24.84 -5.95 -5.65
CA VAL A 174 -24.33 -4.82 -6.44
C VAL A 174 -22.95 -5.10 -7.04
N GLU A 175 -22.09 -5.87 -6.35
CA GLU A 175 -20.78 -6.30 -6.87
C GLU A 175 -20.87 -7.18 -8.15
N SER A 176 -21.82 -8.10 -8.19
CA SER A 176 -22.10 -8.91 -9.39
C SER A 176 -22.61 -8.04 -10.53
N GLU A 177 -23.51 -7.11 -10.25
CA GLU A 177 -24.11 -6.28 -11.29
C GLU A 177 -23.11 -5.27 -11.88
N VAL A 178 -22.24 -4.70 -11.04
CA VAL A 178 -21.12 -3.88 -11.50
C VAL A 178 -20.13 -4.69 -12.35
N THR A 179 -19.88 -5.94 -11.97
CA THR A 179 -19.04 -6.85 -12.78
C THR A 179 -19.65 -7.11 -14.15
N LYS A 180 -20.94 -7.42 -14.20
CA LYS A 180 -21.66 -7.63 -15.47
C LYS A 180 -21.66 -6.37 -16.34
N LEU A 181 -21.88 -5.19 -15.75
CA LEU A 181 -21.87 -3.91 -16.45
C LEU A 181 -20.50 -3.62 -17.08
N LEU A 182 -19.42 -3.86 -16.33
CA LEU A 182 -18.06 -3.62 -16.82
C LEU A 182 -17.66 -4.63 -17.90
N ASN A 183 -18.08 -5.89 -17.76
CA ASN A 183 -17.91 -6.89 -18.82
C ASN A 183 -18.63 -6.47 -20.11
N TRP A 184 -19.91 -6.07 -20.01
CA TRP A 184 -20.66 -5.56 -21.15
C TRP A 184 -19.99 -4.32 -21.78
N ALA A 185 -19.52 -3.38 -20.97
CA ALA A 185 -18.86 -2.16 -21.46
C ALA A 185 -17.56 -2.48 -22.21
N ASN A 186 -16.77 -3.45 -21.72
CA ASN A 186 -15.56 -3.90 -22.38
C ASN A 186 -15.86 -4.71 -23.67
N GLU A 187 -16.93 -5.52 -23.69
CA GLU A 187 -17.38 -6.24 -24.89
C GLU A 187 -17.92 -5.31 -25.98
N LYS A 188 -18.57 -4.22 -25.58
CA LYS A 188 -19.08 -3.18 -26.50
C LYS A 188 -18.05 -2.12 -26.86
N GLU A 189 -16.81 -2.27 -26.41
CA GLU A 189 -15.71 -1.31 -26.62
C GLU A 189 -16.05 0.11 -26.14
N VAL A 190 -16.98 0.21 -25.17
CA VAL A 190 -17.29 1.45 -24.46
C VAL A 190 -16.13 1.85 -23.55
N ILE A 191 -15.43 0.84 -23.04
CA ILE A 191 -14.17 0.97 -22.30
C ILE A 191 -13.13 0.02 -22.88
N ASP A 192 -11.86 0.40 -22.81
CA ASP A 192 -10.76 -0.49 -23.20
C ASP A 192 -10.37 -1.46 -22.07
N ARG A 193 -9.50 -2.43 -22.38
CA ARG A 193 -9.04 -3.44 -21.41
C ARG A 193 -8.27 -2.86 -20.23
N ASN A 194 -7.52 -1.77 -20.44
CA ASN A 194 -6.75 -1.12 -19.39
C ASN A 194 -7.70 -0.39 -18.42
N GLN A 195 -8.67 0.35 -18.97
CA GLN A 195 -9.73 1.01 -18.22
C GLN A 195 -10.58 0.01 -17.44
N TYR A 196 -10.99 -1.09 -18.07
CA TYR A 196 -11.70 -2.19 -17.41
C TYR A 196 -10.90 -2.70 -16.21
N ALA A 197 -9.61 -2.98 -16.42
CA ALA A 197 -8.75 -3.49 -15.37
C ALA A 197 -8.61 -2.47 -14.23
N GLU A 198 -8.39 -1.19 -14.53
CA GLU A 198 -8.23 -0.13 -13.53
C GLU A 198 -9.51 0.06 -12.69
N ILE A 199 -10.66 0.18 -13.35
CA ILE A 199 -11.97 0.34 -12.69
C ILE A 199 -12.29 -0.88 -11.83
N MET A 200 -12.09 -2.10 -12.35
CA MET A 200 -12.32 -3.31 -11.55
C MET A 200 -11.35 -3.45 -10.38
N GLY A 201 -10.08 -3.10 -10.57
CA GLY A 201 -9.11 -3.06 -9.49
C GLY A 201 -9.54 -2.14 -8.36
N GLU A 202 -9.95 -0.92 -8.70
CA GLU A 202 -10.38 0.08 -7.72
C GLU A 202 -11.73 -0.30 -7.06
N PHE A 203 -12.65 -0.87 -7.83
CA PHE A 203 -13.92 -1.38 -7.31
C PHE A 203 -13.70 -2.49 -6.29
N SER A 204 -12.91 -3.52 -6.63
CA SER A 204 -12.57 -4.61 -5.72
C SER A 204 -11.85 -4.11 -4.48
N ARG A 205 -10.88 -3.20 -4.63
CA ARG A 205 -10.16 -2.59 -3.49
C ARG A 205 -11.12 -1.91 -2.50
N ARG A 206 -12.07 -1.11 -3.01
CA ARG A 206 -13.06 -0.40 -2.17
C ARG A 206 -14.08 -1.34 -1.55
N ALA A 207 -14.51 -2.36 -2.28
CA ALA A 207 -15.43 -3.38 -1.78
C ALA A 207 -14.82 -4.13 -0.59
N GLU A 208 -13.57 -4.60 -0.73
CA GLU A 208 -12.83 -5.26 0.35
C GLU A 208 -12.61 -4.34 1.54
N PHE A 209 -12.29 -3.06 1.32
CA PHE A 209 -12.14 -2.09 2.40
C PHE A 209 -13.42 -1.93 3.25
N LYS A 210 -14.60 -1.88 2.60
CA LYS A 210 -15.88 -1.81 3.32
C LYS A 210 -16.15 -3.08 4.13
N LYS A 211 -15.74 -4.25 3.65
CA LYS A 211 -15.88 -5.53 4.37
C LYS A 211 -15.01 -5.55 5.63
N VAL A 212 -13.73 -5.21 5.50
CA VAL A 212 -12.78 -5.16 6.63
C VAL A 212 -13.27 -4.22 7.73
N LYS A 213 -13.74 -3.02 7.37
CA LYS A 213 -14.28 -2.05 8.34
C LYS A 213 -15.52 -2.57 9.07
N LYS A 214 -16.45 -3.18 8.33
CA LYS A 214 -17.69 -3.76 8.90
C LYS A 214 -17.41 -4.97 9.81
N GLN A 215 -16.32 -5.69 9.57
CA GLN A 215 -15.88 -6.80 10.43
C GLN A 215 -15.27 -6.28 11.73
N GLN A 216 -14.43 -5.23 11.67
CA GLN A 216 -13.83 -4.60 12.86
C GLN A 216 -14.87 -3.97 13.79
N ASP A 217 -15.89 -3.31 13.22
CA ASP A 217 -16.97 -2.67 13.98
C ASP A 217 -17.89 -3.67 14.72
N LYS A 218 -17.85 -4.96 14.39
CA LYS A 218 -18.66 -6.03 15.03
C LYS A 218 -17.98 -6.73 16.20
N THR A 219 -16.71 -6.43 16.45
CA THR A 219 -15.87 -7.12 17.44
C THR A 219 -15.85 -6.42 18.82
N TRP A 220 -16.78 -5.50 19.06
CA TRP A 220 -16.97 -4.79 20.34
C TRP A 220 -18.44 -4.83 20.76
#